data_AF-A0A3D0XMD3-F1
#
_entry.id   AF-A0A3D0XMD3-F1
#
_cell.length_a   1.000
_cell.length_b   1.000
_cell.length_c   1.000
_cell.angle_alpha   90.00
_cell.angle_beta   90.00
_cell.angle_gamma   90.00
#
_symmetry.space_group_name_H-M   'P 1'
#
loop_
_entity.id
_entity.type
_entity.pdbx_description
1 polymer ?
#
loop_
_entity_poly.entity_id
_entity_poly.type
_entity_poly.pdbx_seq_one_letter_code
_entity_poly.pdbx_strand_id
1 'polypeptide(L)'
;VSELLGSKDNQLVLMNGGDECTLGFDTGTLPAKPSSAKRDYFLFTSGWDKDADFHVAQGWTVNPIPWHGMDPQSYGQEQRPDDLDDGWMKTYNTRWVGEMTLRKRREP
;
A
#
# COMPACT_ATOMS: atom_id res chain seq x y z
N VAL A 1 -5.71 -10.38 -5.30
CA VAL A 1 -5.06 -9.31 -4.51
C VAL A 1 -5.67 -9.12 -3.13
N SER A 2 -6.95 -9.47 -2.90
CA SER A 2 -7.62 -9.32 -1.60
C SER A 2 -6.91 -10.06 -0.45
N GLU A 3 -6.27 -11.18 -0.76
CA GLU A 3 -5.45 -11.96 0.16
C GLU A 3 -4.31 -11.15 0.79
N LEU A 4 -3.79 -10.12 0.12
CA LEU A 4 -2.75 -9.22 0.66
C LEU A 4 -3.29 -8.20 1.67
N LEU A 5 -4.61 -8.09 1.83
CA LEU A 5 -5.26 -7.12 2.72
C LEU A 5 -5.70 -7.76 4.05
N GLY A 6 -5.62 -9.08 4.18
CA GLY A 6 -6.16 -9.82 5.33
C GLY A 6 -5.30 -9.72 6.60
N SER A 7 -4.01 -9.40 6.46
CA SER A 7 -3.02 -9.46 7.54
C SER A 7 -1.96 -8.37 7.39
N LYS A 8 -1.37 -7.98 8.53
CA LYS A 8 -0.22 -7.07 8.61
C LYS A 8 1.08 -7.90 8.68
N ASP A 9 1.40 -8.59 7.60
CA ASP A 9 2.44 -9.64 7.54
C ASP A 9 3.59 -9.31 6.57
N ASN A 10 3.79 -8.02 6.28
CA ASN A 10 4.80 -7.50 5.34
C ASN A 10 4.56 -7.86 3.87
N GLN A 11 3.42 -8.48 3.54
CA GLN A 11 2.91 -8.49 2.18
C GLN A 11 2.08 -7.23 1.95
N LEU A 12 2.23 -6.61 0.77
CA LEU A 12 1.66 -5.29 0.51
C LEU A 12 0.93 -5.26 -0.82
N VAL A 13 -0.25 -4.63 -0.83
CA VAL A 13 -0.83 -4.16 -2.09
C VAL A 13 -0.04 -2.94 -2.55
N LEU A 14 0.66 -3.07 -3.67
CA LEU A 14 1.36 -1.95 -4.29
C LEU A 14 0.41 -1.17 -5.20
N MET A 15 0.21 0.10 -4.88
CA MET A 15 -0.59 1.04 -5.65
C MET A 15 0.30 2.14 -6.23
N ASN A 16 -0.03 2.59 -7.43
CA ASN A 16 0.58 3.74 -8.09
C ASN A 16 -0.42 4.88 -8.20
N GLY A 17 0.05 6.08 -8.52
CA GLY A 17 -0.80 7.24 -8.76
C GLY A 17 -1.89 6.94 -9.80
N GLY A 18 -3.15 7.13 -9.41
CA GLY A 18 -4.33 6.84 -10.23
C GLY A 18 -4.97 5.48 -9.99
N ASP A 19 -4.36 4.61 -9.19
CA ASP A 19 -5.00 3.37 -8.74
C ASP A 19 -6.03 3.66 -7.63
N GLU A 20 -7.06 2.83 -7.55
CA GLU A 20 -8.07 2.85 -6.49
C GLU A 20 -8.17 1.46 -5.84
N CYS A 21 -8.27 1.42 -4.51
CA CYS A 21 -8.61 0.22 -3.76
C CYS A 21 -9.93 0.43 -3.02
N THR A 22 -10.98 -0.28 -3.48
CA THR A 22 -12.30 -0.25 -2.85
C THR A 22 -12.41 -1.38 -1.82
N LEU A 23 -12.70 -1.03 -0.57
CA LEU A 23 -12.90 -1.99 0.52
C LEU A 23 -14.39 -2.19 0.80
N GLY A 24 -14.84 -3.44 0.72
CA GLY A 24 -16.19 -3.84 1.10
C GLY A 24 -16.17 -4.81 2.28
N PHE A 25 -17.17 -4.70 3.16
CA PHE A 25 -17.38 -5.65 4.24
C PHE A 25 -18.87 -5.98 4.37
N ASP A 26 -19.18 -7.21 4.78
CA ASP A 26 -20.56 -7.64 4.96
C ASP A 26 -21.13 -7.09 6.26
N THR A 27 -22.11 -6.19 6.14
CA THR A 27 -22.80 -5.59 7.27
C THR A 27 -23.71 -6.58 8.02
N GLY A 28 -24.12 -7.67 7.38
CA GLY A 28 -24.94 -8.73 7.97
C GLY A 28 -24.20 -9.54 9.05
N THR A 29 -22.87 -9.55 9.03
CA THR A 29 -22.04 -10.19 10.06
C THR A 29 -21.85 -9.35 11.32
N LEU A 30 -22.25 -8.08 11.27
CA LEU A 30 -22.05 -7.18 12.40
C LEU A 30 -23.07 -7.44 13.51
N PRO A 31 -22.67 -7.28 14.79
CA PRO A 31 -23.62 -7.34 15.90
C PRO A 31 -24.78 -6.35 15.73
N ALA A 32 -25.95 -6.70 16.23
CA ALA A 32 -27.09 -5.78 16.27
C ALA A 32 -26.75 -4.50 17.05
N LYS A 33 -27.31 -3.36 16.64
CA LYS A 33 -27.15 -2.07 17.33
C LYS A 33 -28.51 -1.64 17.91
N PRO A 34 -28.56 -1.06 19.13
CA PRO A 34 -29.74 -0.38 19.62
C PRO A 34 -30.25 0.70 18.65
N SER A 35 -31.56 0.93 18.63
CA SER A 35 -32.19 1.93 17.76
C SER A 35 -31.76 3.37 18.08
N SER A 36 -31.42 3.66 19.34
CA SER A 36 -30.97 4.98 19.80
C SER A 36 -29.49 5.27 19.55
N ALA A 37 -28.70 4.28 19.16
CA ALA A 37 -27.25 4.44 18.96
C ALA A 37 -26.91 4.79 17.51
N LYS A 38 -25.73 5.37 17.27
CA LYS A 38 -25.13 5.51 15.93
C LYS A 38 -24.01 4.47 15.76
N ARG A 39 -23.80 3.98 14.54
CA ARG A 39 -22.63 3.16 14.19
C ARG A 39 -21.72 4.00 13.32
N ASP A 40 -20.49 4.19 13.77
CA ASP A 40 -19.42 4.83 13.00
C ASP A 40 -18.40 3.75 12.63
N TYR A 41 -17.70 3.95 11.51
CA TYR A 41 -16.67 3.04 11.01
C TYR A 41 -15.35 3.82 10.92
N PHE A 42 -14.25 3.16 11.25
CA PHE A 42 -12.91 3.71 11.10
C PHE A 42 -12.11 2.80 10.18
N LEU A 43 -11.43 3.40 9.21
CA LEU A 43 -10.47 2.69 8.37
C LEU A 43 -9.10 2.74 9.05
N PHE A 44 -8.62 1.59 9.51
CA PHE A 44 -7.24 1.42 9.95
C PHE A 44 -6.43 0.83 8.81
N THR A 45 -5.39 1.53 8.38
CA THR A 45 -4.42 1.03 7.40
C THR A 45 -3.04 0.90 8.04
N SER A 46 -2.26 -0.05 7.54
CA SER A 46 -0.83 -0.19 7.86
C SER A 46 -0.08 -0.24 6.55
N GLY A 47 0.74 0.77 6.29
CA GLY A 47 1.42 0.91 5.02
C GLY A 47 2.42 2.06 4.99
N TRP A 48 3.04 2.21 3.85
CA TRP A 48 4.01 3.26 3.55
C TRP A 48 3.56 4.00 2.31
N ASP A 49 3.85 5.29 2.28
CA ASP A 49 3.71 6.12 1.09
C ASP A 49 5.08 6.65 0.69
N LYS A 50 5.28 6.75 -0.63
CA LYS A 50 6.35 7.54 -1.20
C LYS A 50 5.66 8.70 -1.91
N ASP A 51 5.64 9.85 -1.26
CA ASP A 51 4.98 11.01 -1.85
C ASP A 51 5.65 11.32 -3.19
N ALA A 52 4.83 11.67 -4.19
CA ALA A 52 5.32 12.20 -5.46
C ALA A 52 5.77 13.67 -5.34
N ASP A 53 6.22 14.08 -4.15
CA ASP A 53 6.74 15.40 -3.84
C ASP A 53 8.23 15.51 -4.22
N PHE A 54 8.66 16.70 -4.60
CA PHE A 54 10.03 16.94 -5.06
C PHE A 54 11.08 16.83 -3.95
N HIS A 55 10.68 16.82 -2.68
CA HIS A 55 11.54 16.52 -1.54
C HIS A 55 11.71 15.02 -1.27
N VAL A 56 10.95 14.14 -1.94
CA VAL A 56 11.11 12.69 -1.81
C VAL A 56 12.13 12.20 -2.82
N ALA A 57 13.35 11.94 -2.33
CA ALA A 57 14.51 11.57 -3.14
C ALA A 57 14.32 10.31 -4.00
N GLN A 58 13.35 9.45 -3.69
CA GLN A 58 13.10 8.19 -4.40
C GLN A 58 11.62 7.97 -4.73
N GLY A 59 10.83 9.05 -4.81
CA GLY A 59 9.37 8.99 -5.02
C GLY A 59 8.94 8.31 -6.33
N TRP A 60 9.84 8.24 -7.32
CA TRP A 60 9.61 7.60 -8.62
C TRP A 60 10.01 6.11 -8.67
N THR A 61 10.40 5.51 -7.55
CA THR A 61 10.85 4.11 -7.49
C THR A 61 9.96 3.28 -6.59
N VAL A 62 9.76 2.00 -6.92
CA VAL A 62 9.07 1.06 -6.03
C VAL A 62 10.00 0.60 -4.92
N ASN A 63 11.18 0.10 -5.28
CA ASN A 63 12.15 -0.41 -4.31
C ASN A 63 12.84 0.70 -3.52
N PRO A 64 13.34 0.41 -2.31
CA PRO A 64 13.21 -0.86 -1.58
C PRO A 64 11.81 -1.05 -0.97
N ILE A 65 11.29 -2.28 -0.94
CA ILE A 65 10.00 -2.57 -0.30
C ILE A 65 10.15 -2.50 1.23
N PRO A 66 9.37 -1.67 1.93
CA PRO A 66 9.46 -1.55 3.38
C PRO A 66 8.91 -2.79 4.09
N TRP A 67 9.23 -2.92 5.38
CA TRP A 67 8.68 -3.93 6.27
C TRP A 67 8.52 -3.36 7.68
N HIS A 68 7.65 -3.98 8.47
CA HIS A 68 7.47 -3.64 9.88
C HIS A 68 8.74 -3.98 10.66
N GLY A 69 9.28 -2.99 11.39
CA GLY A 69 10.51 -3.14 12.16
C GLY A 69 11.76 -2.55 11.48
N MET A 70 11.66 -2.13 10.22
CA MET A 70 12.69 -1.32 9.55
C MET A 70 12.87 0.03 10.28
N ASP A 71 14.10 0.52 10.38
CA ASP A 71 14.39 1.86 10.87
C ASP A 71 14.01 2.90 9.78
N PRO A 72 13.03 3.77 10.03
CA PRO A 72 12.60 4.76 9.05
C PRO A 72 13.70 5.77 8.70
N GLN A 73 14.70 5.97 9.57
CA GLN A 73 15.84 6.87 9.29
C GLN A 73 16.91 6.23 8.41
N SER A 74 16.89 4.90 8.28
CA SER A 74 17.86 4.12 7.51
C SER A 74 17.24 3.49 6.26
N TYR A 75 16.14 4.06 5.76
CA TYR A 75 15.38 3.55 4.61
C TYR A 75 16.29 3.31 3.39
N GLY A 76 16.32 2.05 2.94
CA GLY A 76 17.14 1.59 1.82
C GLY A 76 18.62 1.40 2.09
N GLN A 77 19.05 1.59 3.33
CA GLN A 77 20.39 1.23 3.79
C GLN A 77 20.38 -0.12 4.52
N GLU A 78 19.27 -0.46 5.17
CA GLU A 78 19.09 -1.74 5.82
C GLU A 78 18.83 -2.87 4.82
N GLN A 79 19.44 -4.02 5.09
CA GLN A 79 19.12 -5.26 4.39
C GLN A 79 17.75 -5.76 4.85
N ARG A 80 16.89 -6.09 3.89
CA ARG A 80 15.61 -6.76 4.15
C ARG A 80 15.88 -8.13 4.79
N PRO A 81 15.22 -8.49 5.91
CA PRO A 81 15.43 -9.79 6.55
C PRO A 81 15.09 -10.97 5.64
N ASP A 82 15.95 -12.00 5.65
CA ASP A 82 15.82 -13.18 4.79
C ASP A 82 14.66 -14.11 5.19
N ASP A 83 14.11 -13.94 6.39
CA ASP A 83 12.97 -14.72 6.92
C ASP A 83 11.60 -14.17 6.48
N LEU A 84 11.57 -13.01 5.80
CA LEU A 84 10.36 -12.49 5.17
C LEU A 84 10.02 -13.25 3.89
N ASP A 85 8.75 -13.58 3.71
CA ASP A 85 8.26 -14.14 2.46
C ASP A 85 8.17 -13.04 1.39
N ASP A 86 9.00 -13.13 0.36
CA ASP A 86 8.96 -12.27 -0.83
C ASP A 86 8.35 -12.98 -2.05
N GLY A 87 7.84 -14.22 -1.89
CA GLY A 87 7.19 -14.99 -2.94
C GLY A 87 5.97 -14.28 -3.53
N TRP A 88 5.21 -13.56 -2.69
CA TRP A 88 4.07 -12.76 -3.13
C TRP A 88 4.46 -11.68 -4.15
N MET A 89 5.66 -11.10 -4.07
CA MET A 89 6.10 -10.07 -5.02
C MET A 89 6.14 -10.62 -6.44
N LYS A 90 6.61 -11.86 -6.62
CA LYS A 90 6.63 -12.53 -7.93
C LYS A 90 5.22 -12.79 -8.46
N THR A 91 4.29 -13.10 -7.56
CA THR A 91 2.90 -13.40 -7.91
C THR A 91 2.11 -12.15 -8.28
N TYR A 92 2.28 -11.05 -7.54
CA TYR A 92 1.41 -9.87 -7.66
C TYR A 92 2.06 -8.66 -8.35
N ASN A 93 3.39 -8.47 -8.26
CA ASN A 93 4.06 -7.29 -8.83
C ASN A 93 4.39 -7.50 -10.31
N THR A 94 3.36 -7.75 -11.12
CA THR A 94 3.48 -8.11 -12.54
C THR A 94 3.32 -6.93 -13.48
N ARG A 95 2.86 -5.77 -12.98
CA ARG A 95 2.66 -4.56 -13.77
C ARG A 95 3.97 -3.82 -13.99
N TRP A 96 4.30 -3.54 -15.25
CA TRP A 96 5.36 -2.59 -15.59
C TRP A 96 4.89 -1.15 -15.39
N VAL A 97 5.71 -0.32 -14.75
CA VAL A 97 5.48 1.10 -14.55
C VAL A 97 6.72 1.84 -15.05
N GLY A 98 6.55 2.80 -15.96
CA GLY A 98 7.65 3.60 -16.49
C GLY A 98 8.15 4.63 -15.47
N GLU A 99 9.38 5.12 -15.68
CA GLU A 99 10.04 6.06 -14.77
C GLU A 99 9.32 7.42 -14.61
N MET A 100 8.45 7.78 -15.55
CA MET A 100 7.75 9.06 -15.55
C MET A 100 6.24 8.87 -15.51
N THR A 101 5.58 9.69 -14.69
CA THR A 101 4.13 9.83 -14.68
C THR A 101 3.61 10.28 -16.05
N LEU A 102 2.39 9.85 -16.38
CA LEU A 102 1.74 10.13 -17.65
C LEU A 102 1.66 11.66 -17.87
N ARG A 103 2.53 12.22 -18.71
CA ARG A 103 2.46 13.64 -19.06
C ARG A 103 1.36 13.85 -20.09
N LYS A 104 0.32 14.59 -19.73
CA LYS A 104 -0.63 15.12 -20.71
C LYS A 104 0.16 16.03 -21.66
N ARG A 105 0.24 15.69 -22.94
CA ARG A 105 0.81 16.60 -23.95
C ARG A 105 0.02 17.90 -23.86
N ARG A 106 0.69 19.00 -23.51
CA ARG A 106 0.15 20.33 -23.75
C ARG A 106 0.29 20.54 -25.25
N GLU A 107 -0.83 20.65 -25.96
CA GLU A 107 -0.79 21.15 -27.32
C GLU A 107 -0.29 22.60 -27.30
N PRO A 108 0.55 23.00 -28.27
CA PRO A 108 1.15 24.32 -28.33
C PRO A 108 0.13 25.45 -28.46
#